data_AF-A0A941TKM6-F1
#
_entry.id   AF-A0A941TKM6-F1
#
_cell.length_a   1.000
_cell.length_b   1.000
_cell.length_c   1.000
_cell.angle_alpha   90.00
_cell.angle_beta   90.00
_cell.angle_gamma   90.00
#
_symmetry.space_group_name_H-M   'P 1'
#
loop_
_entity.id
_entity.type
_entity.pdbx_description
1 polymer ?
#
loop_
_entity_poly.entity_id
_entity_poly.type
_entity_poly.pdbx_seq_one_letter_code
_entity_poly.pdbx_strand_id
1 'polypeptide(L)'
;MSSILQGPLPSRRLLLSVAPAALLTALLPSMPASAQPCCGPITPAGERLLQRLDASGVDHLWLPYKPVNWETGELDNNPYAKPAATHCSAFVASFSKQLGVYILRPPDHSATLLANAQMRWLSYDSTSSGWSRLPDATAAQQSANLGNLVVAAYENPDPHRAGHIAFVRPGLPDAARLAAEGPDVTQAGATNAISMPLKRAFSHHPGAWPEHISYFQHSIAL
;
A
#
# COMPACT_ATOMS: atom_id res chain seq x y z
N MET A 1 83.38 -65.37 8.89
CA MET A 1 82.05 -65.52 9.54
C MET A 1 81.11 -64.61 8.77
N SER A 2 80.54 -65.12 7.68
CA SER A 2 79.21 -65.78 7.60
C SER A 2 78.18 -64.74 7.16
N SER A 3 77.73 -64.76 5.89
CA SER A 3 76.59 -65.57 5.38
C SER A 3 75.23 -64.97 5.81
N ILE A 4 74.16 -64.89 5.03
CA ILE A 4 73.80 -65.47 3.73
C ILE A 4 72.56 -64.67 3.21
N LEU A 5 72.44 -64.62 1.88
CA LEU A 5 71.28 -64.37 1.02
C LEU A 5 69.91 -64.87 1.53
N GLN A 6 68.81 -64.16 1.17
CA GLN A 6 67.58 -64.77 0.65
C GLN A 6 66.55 -63.70 0.17
N GLY A 7 66.09 -63.82 -1.08
CA GLY A 7 64.84 -63.20 -1.58
C GLY A 7 63.66 -64.18 -1.46
N PRO A 8 62.68 -64.16 -2.39
CA PRO A 8 61.58 -63.20 -2.55
C PRO A 8 60.20 -63.89 -2.41
N LEU A 9 59.07 -63.15 -2.26
CA LEU A 9 57.72 -63.70 -2.53
C LEU A 9 56.70 -62.61 -2.98
N PRO A 10 55.58 -63.00 -3.64
CA PRO A 10 54.96 -62.23 -4.73
C PRO A 10 53.57 -61.62 -4.43
N SER A 11 53.19 -60.69 -5.30
CA SER A 11 51.88 -60.46 -5.94
C SER A 11 50.58 -60.61 -5.12
N ARG A 12 49.89 -59.49 -4.92
CA ARG A 12 48.41 -59.43 -4.97
C ARG A 12 47.97 -58.19 -5.73
N ARG A 13 47.59 -58.38 -7.00
CA ARG A 13 46.81 -57.39 -7.76
C ARG A 13 45.40 -57.34 -7.16
N LEU A 14 45.03 -56.21 -6.55
CA LEU A 14 43.64 -55.91 -6.24
C LEU A 14 42.94 -55.49 -7.55
N LEU A 15 41.98 -56.30 -7.99
CA LEU A 15 40.98 -55.89 -8.98
C LEU A 15 39.94 -55.03 -8.24
N LEU A 16 40.01 -53.71 -8.45
CA LEU A 16 38.95 -52.79 -8.05
C LEU A 16 37.87 -52.79 -9.13
N SER A 17 36.76 -53.46 -8.82
CA SER A 17 35.52 -53.41 -9.59
C SER A 17 34.95 -51.98 -9.54
N VAL A 18 35.01 -51.26 -10.65
CA VAL A 18 34.34 -49.96 -10.80
C VAL A 18 32.84 -50.24 -10.97
N ALA A 19 32.05 -49.94 -9.94
CA ALA A 19 30.59 -49.92 -10.07
C ALA A 19 30.18 -48.68 -10.89
N PRO A 20 29.26 -48.79 -11.86
CA PRO A 20 28.76 -47.64 -12.59
C PRO A 20 27.86 -46.80 -11.66
N ALA A 21 28.32 -45.60 -11.32
CA ALA A 21 27.48 -44.60 -10.67
C ALA A 21 26.38 -44.16 -11.66
N ALA A 22 25.19 -44.70 -11.50
CA ALA A 22 24.01 -44.24 -12.22
C ALA A 22 23.73 -42.78 -11.82
N LEU A 23 23.99 -41.84 -12.74
CA LEU A 23 23.54 -40.46 -12.63
C LEU A 23 22.01 -40.46 -12.72
N LEU A 24 21.33 -40.43 -11.58
CA LEU A 24 19.94 -40.00 -11.51
C LEU A 24 19.90 -38.49 -11.75
N THR A 25 19.67 -38.08 -12.99
CA THR A 25 19.20 -36.73 -13.31
C THR A 25 17.82 -36.55 -12.69
N ALA A 26 17.78 -35.93 -11.49
CA ALA A 26 16.55 -35.51 -10.87
C ALA A 26 15.88 -34.44 -11.75
N LEU A 27 14.81 -34.84 -12.44
CA LEU A 27 13.84 -33.92 -13.05
C LEU A 27 13.17 -33.14 -11.92
N LEU A 28 13.73 -31.98 -11.56
CA LEU A 28 13.08 -31.05 -10.64
C LEU A 28 11.87 -30.46 -11.35
N PRO A 29 10.64 -30.61 -10.80
CA PRO A 29 9.47 -29.96 -11.36
C PRO A 29 9.66 -28.45 -11.30
N SER A 30 9.50 -27.78 -12.43
CA SER A 30 9.47 -26.32 -12.54
C SER A 30 8.35 -25.78 -11.65
N MET A 31 8.71 -25.31 -10.46
CA MET A 31 7.77 -24.58 -9.60
C MET A 31 7.28 -23.36 -10.39
N PRO A 32 5.96 -23.11 -10.47
CA PRO A 32 5.46 -21.90 -11.09
C PRO A 32 6.10 -20.72 -10.35
N ALA A 33 6.65 -19.76 -11.10
CA ALA A 33 7.21 -18.55 -10.53
C ALA A 33 6.10 -17.89 -9.69
N SER A 34 6.24 -17.93 -8.36
CA SER A 34 5.37 -17.16 -7.48
C SER A 34 5.52 -15.72 -7.90
N ALA A 35 4.39 -15.05 -8.20
CA ALA A 35 4.42 -13.66 -8.61
C ALA A 35 5.07 -12.85 -7.49
N GLN A 36 6.29 -12.38 -7.72
CA GLN A 36 7.02 -11.62 -6.72
C GLN A 36 6.32 -10.28 -6.50
N PRO A 37 6.24 -9.78 -5.26
CA PRO A 37 5.72 -8.45 -4.99
C PRO A 37 6.45 -7.39 -5.82
N CYS A 38 5.72 -6.50 -6.47
CA CYS A 38 6.28 -5.52 -7.42
C CYS A 38 7.13 -4.42 -6.76
N CYS A 39 6.88 -4.17 -5.49
CA CYS A 39 7.00 -2.82 -4.92
C CYS A 39 7.82 -2.80 -3.62
N GLY A 40 8.71 -3.79 -3.47
CA GLY A 40 9.58 -3.94 -2.30
C GLY A 40 8.86 -4.51 -1.06
N PRO A 41 9.62 -4.89 -0.01
CA PRO A 41 9.06 -5.41 1.22
C PRO A 41 8.36 -4.33 2.04
N ILE A 42 7.42 -4.73 2.91
CA ILE A 42 6.90 -3.85 3.95
C ILE A 42 7.98 -3.73 5.03
N THR A 43 8.40 -2.50 5.31
CA THR A 43 9.38 -2.20 6.37
C THR A 43 8.71 -2.18 7.75
N PRO A 44 9.48 -2.20 8.86
CA PRO A 44 8.89 -2.01 10.19
C PRO A 44 8.08 -0.70 10.35
N ALA A 45 8.47 0.37 9.65
CA ALA A 45 7.69 1.61 9.62
C ALA A 45 6.39 1.44 8.83
N GLY A 46 6.43 0.70 7.71
CA GLY A 46 5.24 0.28 6.95
C GLY A 46 4.28 -0.55 7.80
N GLU A 47 4.77 -1.49 8.59
CA GLU A 47 3.94 -2.28 9.51
C GLU A 47 3.28 -1.41 10.58
N ARG A 48 4.00 -0.44 11.15
CA ARG A 48 3.42 0.53 12.10
C ARG A 48 2.34 1.39 11.44
N LEU A 49 2.55 1.86 10.21
CA LEU A 49 1.53 2.60 9.47
C LEU A 49 0.29 1.74 9.22
N LEU A 50 0.48 0.49 8.80
CA LEU A 50 -0.61 -0.46 8.57
C LEU A 50 -1.44 -0.68 9.84
N GLN A 51 -0.78 -0.92 10.99
CA GLN A 51 -1.45 -1.06 12.28
C GLN A 51 -2.26 0.20 12.67
N ARG A 52 -1.73 1.39 12.39
CA ARG A 52 -2.45 2.65 12.65
C ARG A 52 -3.67 2.81 11.75
N LEU A 53 -3.58 2.45 10.46
CA LEU A 53 -4.71 2.46 9.53
C LEU A 53 -5.78 1.43 9.93
N ASP A 54 -5.37 0.25 10.38
CA ASP A 54 -6.29 -0.79 10.85
C ASP A 54 -7.00 -0.39 12.15
N ALA A 55 -6.32 0.37 13.01
CA ALA A 55 -6.88 0.94 14.23
C ALA A 55 -7.64 2.26 14.02
N SER A 56 -7.80 2.73 12.78
CA SER A 56 -8.43 4.03 12.49
C SER A 56 -9.93 4.08 12.81
N GLY A 57 -10.59 2.91 12.89
CA GLY A 57 -12.03 2.79 13.08
C GLY A 57 -12.88 3.27 11.91
N VAL A 58 -12.28 3.48 10.72
CA VAL A 58 -12.99 4.03 9.55
C VAL A 58 -14.19 3.18 9.13
N ASP A 59 -14.17 1.87 9.39
CA ASP A 59 -15.26 0.94 9.08
C ASP A 59 -16.55 1.19 9.87
N HIS A 60 -16.49 1.90 11.00
CA HIS A 60 -17.66 2.21 11.83
C HIS A 60 -17.79 3.70 12.19
N LEU A 61 -16.77 4.51 11.93
CA LEU A 61 -16.78 5.97 12.02
C LEU A 61 -16.95 6.60 10.64
N TRP A 62 -17.20 7.90 10.56
CA TRP A 62 -17.43 8.64 9.30
C TRP A 62 -18.53 7.99 8.44
N LEU A 63 -19.65 7.62 9.06
CA LEU A 63 -20.71 6.87 8.40
C LEU A 63 -21.33 7.67 7.23
N PRO A 64 -21.50 7.05 6.05
CA PRO A 64 -22.12 7.72 4.92
C PRO A 64 -23.58 8.08 5.22
N TYR A 65 -24.04 9.19 4.65
CA TYR A 65 -25.39 9.76 4.83
C TYR A 65 -25.73 10.17 6.26
N LYS A 66 -24.73 10.29 7.15
CA LYS A 66 -24.90 10.79 8.51
C LYS A 66 -24.12 12.10 8.70
N PRO A 67 -24.62 13.03 9.53
CA PRO A 67 -23.81 14.12 10.03
C PRO A 67 -22.75 13.54 10.98
N VAL A 68 -21.49 13.94 10.80
CA VAL A 68 -20.38 13.48 11.63
C VAL A 68 -19.48 14.65 12.02
N ASN A 69 -18.86 14.54 13.18
CA ASN A 69 -17.73 15.41 13.52
C ASN A 69 -16.58 15.03 12.59
N TRP A 70 -16.08 15.99 11.80
CA TRP A 70 -15.04 15.71 10.80
C TRP A 70 -13.76 15.14 11.43
N GLU A 71 -13.43 15.57 12.65
CA GLU A 71 -12.21 15.22 13.36
C GLU A 71 -12.30 13.86 14.04
N THR A 72 -13.44 13.50 14.63
CA THR A 72 -13.57 12.21 15.33
C THR A 72 -14.23 11.12 14.50
N GLY A 73 -15.00 11.50 13.47
CA GLY A 73 -15.83 10.59 12.68
C GLY A 73 -17.11 10.13 13.39
N GLU A 74 -17.31 10.51 14.65
CA GLU A 74 -18.52 10.18 15.41
C GLU A 74 -19.73 10.96 14.89
N LEU A 75 -20.93 10.43 15.14
CA LEU A 75 -22.17 11.11 14.79
C LEU A 75 -22.24 12.48 15.47
N ASP A 76 -22.51 13.51 14.67
CA ASP A 76 -22.77 14.84 15.19
C ASP A 76 -24.26 14.95 15.57
N ASN A 77 -24.52 15.01 16.89
CA ASN A 77 -25.87 15.12 17.45
C ASN A 77 -26.43 16.55 17.41
N ASN A 78 -25.69 17.52 16.88
CA ASN A 78 -26.21 18.86 16.65
C ASN A 78 -27.40 18.79 15.66
N PRO A 79 -28.61 19.28 16.03
CA PRO A 79 -29.79 19.21 15.18
C PRO A 79 -29.66 19.99 13.86
N TYR A 80 -28.67 20.88 13.75
CA TYR A 80 -28.39 21.67 12.55
C TYR A 80 -27.24 21.09 11.70
N ALA A 81 -26.60 20.01 12.14
CA ALA A 81 -25.55 19.36 11.37
C ALA A 81 -26.13 18.71 10.11
N LYS A 82 -25.43 18.91 8.98
CA LYS A 82 -25.88 18.39 7.68
C LYS A 82 -25.21 17.05 7.37
N PRO A 83 -25.96 16.05 6.89
CA PRO A 83 -25.36 14.82 6.41
C PRO A 83 -24.57 15.07 5.11
N ALA A 84 -23.61 14.19 4.83
CA ALA A 84 -22.93 14.11 3.55
C ALA A 84 -23.02 12.69 2.98
N ALA A 85 -22.95 12.54 1.66
CA ALA A 85 -23.00 11.22 1.03
C ALA A 85 -21.80 10.34 1.44
N THR A 86 -20.62 10.94 1.56
CA THR A 86 -19.37 10.29 2.00
C THR A 86 -18.53 11.30 2.79
N HIS A 87 -17.49 10.81 3.46
CA HIS A 87 -16.65 11.61 4.36
C HIS A 87 -15.15 11.41 4.11
N CYS A 88 -14.78 11.00 2.89
CA CYS A 88 -13.43 10.59 2.53
C CYS A 88 -12.35 11.63 2.84
N SER A 89 -12.61 12.89 2.51
CA SER A 89 -11.71 14.02 2.79
C SER A 89 -11.61 14.38 4.27
N ALA A 90 -12.71 14.21 5.03
CA ALA A 90 -12.72 14.41 6.48
C ALA A 90 -11.91 13.32 7.20
N PHE A 91 -12.08 12.06 6.80
CA PHE A 91 -11.28 10.95 7.30
C PHE A 91 -9.77 11.17 7.03
N VAL A 92 -9.40 11.50 5.79
CA VAL A 92 -8.00 11.78 5.45
C VAL A 92 -7.45 12.96 6.25
N ALA A 93 -8.23 14.03 6.41
CA ALA A 93 -7.85 15.18 7.21
C ALA A 93 -7.64 14.84 8.69
N SER A 94 -8.58 14.10 9.29
CA SER A 94 -8.51 13.67 10.69
C SER A 94 -7.31 12.77 10.94
N PHE A 95 -7.17 11.69 10.16
CA PHE A 95 -6.09 10.72 10.35
C PHE A 95 -4.72 11.39 10.15
N SER A 96 -4.59 12.26 9.13
CA SER A 96 -3.35 13.04 8.95
C SER A 96 -3.06 13.94 10.16
N LYS A 97 -4.08 14.61 10.71
CA LYS A 97 -3.95 15.44 11.92
C LYS A 97 -3.45 14.62 13.11
N GLN A 98 -3.96 13.40 13.32
CA GLN A 98 -3.52 12.50 14.38
C GLN A 98 -2.05 12.07 14.24
N LEU A 99 -1.49 12.16 13.04
CA LEU A 99 -0.08 11.90 12.74
C LEU A 99 0.78 13.18 12.74
N GLY A 100 0.22 14.33 13.09
CA GLY A 100 0.93 15.61 13.02
C GLY A 100 1.16 16.12 11.60
N VAL A 101 0.52 15.51 10.59
CA VAL A 101 0.63 15.88 9.19
C VAL A 101 -0.48 16.87 8.84
N TYR A 102 -0.11 18.00 8.25
CA TYR A 102 -1.09 18.93 7.70
C TYR A 102 -1.52 18.48 6.30
N ILE A 103 -2.82 18.41 6.10
CA ILE A 103 -3.47 18.40 4.79
C ILE A 103 -4.66 19.36 4.91
N LEU A 104 -5.03 20.03 3.81
CA LEU A 104 -6.14 20.98 3.78
C LEU A 104 -7.39 20.39 4.46
N ARG A 105 -7.93 21.10 5.46
CA ARG A 105 -8.99 20.59 6.35
C ARG A 105 -9.77 21.68 7.07
N PRO A 106 -10.94 21.38 7.65
CA PRO A 106 -11.61 22.28 8.57
C PRO A 106 -10.81 22.53 9.86
N PRO A 107 -11.06 23.64 10.57
CA PRO A 107 -11.94 24.75 10.18
C PRO A 107 -11.29 25.69 9.14
N ASP A 108 -10.00 25.55 8.85
CA ASP A 108 -9.25 26.44 7.96
C ASP A 108 -9.79 26.41 6.51
N HIS A 109 -10.46 25.32 6.12
CA HIS A 109 -11.18 25.20 4.86
C HIS A 109 -12.54 24.53 5.04
N SER A 110 -13.52 24.90 4.19
CA SER A 110 -14.85 24.27 4.18
C SER A 110 -14.77 22.76 3.91
N ALA A 111 -15.61 21.99 4.59
CA ALA A 111 -15.80 20.56 4.33
C ALA A 111 -16.55 20.28 3.01
N THR A 112 -17.28 21.27 2.47
CA THR A 112 -17.98 21.14 1.20
C THR A 112 -16.98 21.00 0.05
N LEU A 113 -17.13 19.92 -0.73
CA LEU A 113 -16.25 19.59 -1.87
C LEU A 113 -14.75 19.52 -1.51
N LEU A 114 -14.44 19.22 -0.24
CA LEU A 114 -13.08 19.26 0.29
C LEU A 114 -12.12 18.31 -0.43
N ALA A 115 -12.57 17.16 -0.95
CA ALA A 115 -11.70 16.25 -1.71
C ALA A 115 -11.12 16.91 -2.98
N ASN A 116 -11.90 17.74 -3.68
CA ASN A 116 -11.41 18.52 -4.82
C ASN A 116 -10.38 19.55 -4.36
N ALA A 117 -10.69 20.28 -3.29
CA ALA A 117 -9.80 21.29 -2.73
C ALA A 117 -8.49 20.67 -2.22
N GLN A 118 -8.54 19.49 -1.60
CA GLN A 118 -7.37 18.74 -1.16
C GLN A 118 -6.52 18.29 -2.35
N MET A 119 -7.10 17.75 -3.42
CA MET A 119 -6.34 17.37 -4.63
C MET A 119 -5.64 18.59 -5.24
N ARG A 120 -6.33 19.72 -5.34
CA ARG A 120 -5.78 20.96 -5.89
C ARG A 120 -4.64 21.49 -5.01
N TRP A 121 -4.86 21.57 -3.69
CA TRP A 121 -3.84 21.99 -2.74
C TRP A 121 -2.62 21.05 -2.76
N LEU A 122 -2.83 19.73 -2.82
CA LEU A 122 -1.76 18.75 -2.98
C LEU A 122 -0.94 19.00 -4.24
N SER A 123 -1.59 19.40 -5.33
CA SER A 123 -0.94 19.63 -6.62
C SER A 123 -0.11 20.91 -6.69
N TYR A 124 -0.48 21.96 -5.95
CA TYR A 124 0.11 23.29 -6.15
C TYR A 124 0.74 23.92 -4.90
N ASP A 125 0.24 23.61 -3.70
CA ASP A 125 0.57 24.39 -2.48
C ASP A 125 1.15 23.54 -1.34
N SER A 126 1.15 22.21 -1.49
CA SER A 126 1.43 21.28 -0.39
C SER A 126 2.92 21.06 -0.08
N THR A 127 3.83 21.51 -0.93
CA THR A 127 5.27 21.26 -0.80
C THR A 127 5.87 21.87 0.48
N SER A 128 5.47 23.08 0.85
CA SER A 128 5.91 23.69 2.12
C SER A 128 5.37 22.96 3.35
N SER A 129 4.33 22.14 3.18
CA SER A 129 3.78 21.26 4.20
C SER A 129 4.33 19.82 4.12
N GLY A 130 5.39 19.58 3.36
CA GLY A 130 6.11 18.30 3.32
C GLY A 130 5.54 17.25 2.37
N TRP A 131 4.50 17.57 1.59
CA TRP A 131 3.96 16.66 0.60
C TRP A 131 4.73 16.73 -0.72
N SER A 132 4.87 15.58 -1.38
CA SER A 132 5.45 15.48 -2.71
C SER A 132 4.66 14.52 -3.59
N ARG A 133 4.49 14.87 -4.87
CA ARG A 133 3.81 14.03 -5.85
C ARG A 133 4.64 12.79 -6.20
N LEU A 134 3.97 11.66 -6.33
CA LEU A 134 4.54 10.40 -6.83
C LEU A 134 4.14 10.16 -8.29
N PRO A 135 4.99 9.51 -9.09
CA PRO A 135 4.77 9.38 -10.52
C PRO A 135 3.61 8.43 -10.87
N ASP A 136 3.44 7.34 -10.10
CA ASP A 136 2.49 6.28 -10.42
C ASP A 136 2.11 5.42 -9.19
N ALA A 137 1.27 4.41 -9.43
CA ALA A 137 0.80 3.46 -8.43
C ALA A 137 1.92 2.57 -7.85
N THR A 138 2.95 2.26 -8.62
CA THR A 138 4.09 1.45 -8.17
C THR A 138 4.90 2.23 -7.14
N ALA A 139 5.20 3.50 -7.44
CA ALA A 139 5.87 4.40 -6.50
C ALA A 139 5.01 4.67 -5.26
N ALA A 140 3.69 4.79 -5.42
CA ALA A 140 2.75 4.92 -4.31
C ALA A 140 2.79 3.71 -3.37
N GLN A 141 2.72 2.50 -3.92
CA GLN A 141 2.78 1.26 -3.14
C GLN A 141 4.14 1.12 -2.44
N GLN A 142 5.23 1.37 -3.16
CA GLN A 142 6.58 1.33 -2.59
C GLN A 142 6.73 2.33 -1.44
N SER A 143 6.25 3.57 -1.61
CA SER A 143 6.34 4.59 -0.57
C SER A 143 5.53 4.23 0.68
N ALA A 144 4.33 3.68 0.51
CA ALA A 144 3.52 3.17 1.62
C ALA A 144 4.22 2.00 2.34
N ASN A 145 4.85 1.08 1.61
CA ASN A 145 5.62 -0.03 2.18
C ASN A 145 6.82 0.45 3.02
N LEU A 146 7.40 1.60 2.65
CA LEU A 146 8.45 2.26 3.43
C LEU A 146 7.92 3.01 4.67
N GLY A 147 6.60 3.07 4.87
CA GLY A 147 5.96 3.72 6.02
C GLY A 147 5.67 5.20 5.84
N ASN A 148 5.79 5.76 4.63
CA ASN A 148 5.32 7.11 4.36
C ASN A 148 3.79 7.14 4.30
N LEU A 149 3.19 8.27 4.69
CA LEU A 149 1.77 8.49 4.47
C LEU A 149 1.53 8.77 2.99
N VAL A 150 0.70 7.98 2.33
CA VAL A 150 0.43 8.14 0.90
C VAL A 150 -1.07 8.28 0.66
N VAL A 151 -1.46 9.30 -0.11
CA VAL A 151 -2.85 9.49 -0.55
C VAL A 151 -2.97 9.31 -2.06
N ALA A 152 -4.06 8.66 -2.47
CA ALA A 152 -4.56 8.69 -3.84
C ALA A 152 -5.71 9.70 -3.90
N ALA A 153 -5.66 10.66 -4.82
CA ALA A 153 -6.61 11.77 -4.90
C ALA A 153 -7.09 12.00 -6.34
N TYR A 154 -8.36 12.38 -6.47
CA TYR A 154 -9.03 12.74 -7.71
C TYR A 154 -9.88 13.99 -7.50
N GLU A 155 -9.65 15.00 -8.33
CA GLU A 155 -10.53 16.16 -8.46
C GLU A 155 -11.57 15.89 -9.54
N ASN A 156 -12.84 16.11 -9.22
CA ASN A 156 -13.90 15.99 -10.21
C ASN A 156 -13.81 17.13 -11.24
N PRO A 157 -13.83 16.84 -12.56
CA PRO A 157 -13.85 17.85 -13.60
C PRO A 157 -15.08 18.77 -13.51
N ASP A 158 -16.20 18.27 -12.99
CA ASP A 158 -17.36 19.09 -12.67
C ASP A 158 -17.16 19.74 -11.30
N PRO A 159 -17.02 21.08 -11.23
CA PRO A 159 -16.74 21.79 -9.98
C PRO A 159 -17.88 21.71 -8.96
N HIS A 160 -19.07 21.25 -9.35
CA HIS A 160 -20.21 21.07 -8.45
C HIS A 160 -20.34 19.64 -7.92
N ARG A 161 -19.47 18.73 -8.35
CA ARG A 161 -19.45 17.33 -7.89
C ARG A 161 -18.22 17.04 -7.06
N ALA A 162 -18.39 16.20 -6.04
CA ALA A 162 -17.28 15.80 -5.18
C ALA A 162 -16.27 14.93 -5.95
N GLY A 163 -15.00 15.15 -5.66
CA GLY A 163 -13.90 14.23 -5.96
C GLY A 163 -13.77 13.17 -4.87
N HIS A 164 -12.60 12.52 -4.83
CA HIS A 164 -12.34 11.46 -3.85
C HIS A 164 -10.87 11.43 -3.45
N ILE A 165 -10.62 11.01 -2.21
CA ILE A 165 -9.28 10.86 -1.66
C ILE A 165 -9.28 9.70 -0.65
N ALA A 166 -8.21 8.91 -0.65
CA ALA A 166 -8.05 7.75 0.23
C ALA A 166 -6.56 7.51 0.54
N PHE A 167 -6.25 6.81 1.63
CA PHE A 167 -4.87 6.41 1.93
C PHE A 167 -4.51 5.14 1.19
N VAL A 168 -3.34 5.12 0.54
CA VAL A 168 -2.71 3.90 0.03
C VAL A 168 -2.15 3.11 1.21
N ARG A 169 -2.45 1.81 1.26
CA ARG A 169 -2.03 0.92 2.34
C ARG A 169 -0.68 0.28 2.01
N PRO A 170 0.18 0.05 3.02
CA PRO A 170 1.27 -0.91 2.89
C PRO A 170 0.72 -2.29 2.49
N GLY A 171 1.38 -2.96 1.55
CA GLY A 171 0.89 -4.19 0.95
C GLY A 171 1.87 -4.81 -0.06
N LEU A 172 1.60 -6.05 -0.45
CA LEU A 172 2.45 -6.82 -1.37
C LEU A 172 1.69 -7.30 -2.63
N PRO A 173 1.01 -6.41 -3.37
CA PRO A 173 0.44 -6.83 -4.65
C PRO A 173 1.56 -7.25 -5.61
N ASP A 174 1.29 -8.26 -6.42
CA ASP A 174 2.11 -8.49 -7.61
C ASP A 174 1.83 -7.40 -8.67
N ALA A 175 2.70 -7.33 -9.69
CA ALA A 175 2.61 -6.30 -10.72
C ALA A 175 1.30 -6.38 -11.54
N ALA A 176 0.79 -7.59 -11.80
CA ALA A 176 -0.43 -7.77 -12.57
C ALA A 176 -1.65 -7.28 -11.79
N ARG A 177 -1.70 -7.60 -10.49
CA ARG A 177 -2.76 -7.16 -9.58
C ARG A 177 -2.73 -5.66 -9.38
N LEU A 178 -1.55 -5.07 -9.22
CA LEU A 178 -1.40 -3.62 -9.09
C LEU A 178 -1.87 -2.91 -10.37
N ALA A 179 -1.51 -3.41 -11.55
CA ALA A 179 -1.95 -2.83 -12.82
C ALA A 179 -3.47 -2.95 -13.03
N ALA A 180 -4.08 -4.08 -12.63
CA ALA A 180 -5.49 -4.36 -12.89
C ALA A 180 -6.46 -3.56 -11.99
N GLU A 181 -6.09 -3.34 -10.72
CA GLU A 181 -7.01 -2.73 -9.74
C GLU A 181 -6.37 -1.69 -8.81
N GLY A 182 -5.07 -1.40 -8.97
CA GLY A 182 -4.34 -0.45 -8.14
C GLY A 182 -3.97 -1.01 -6.78
N PRO A 183 -3.30 -0.20 -5.94
CA PRO A 183 -2.99 -0.59 -4.57
C PRO A 183 -4.27 -0.72 -3.75
N ASP A 184 -4.19 -1.38 -2.59
CA ASP A 184 -5.29 -1.33 -1.64
C ASP A 184 -5.28 0.01 -0.90
N VAL A 185 -6.49 0.49 -0.56
CA VAL A 185 -6.70 1.76 0.14
C VAL A 185 -7.59 1.62 1.37
N THR A 186 -7.39 2.51 2.34
CA THR A 186 -8.27 2.75 3.49
C THR A 186 -9.10 4.01 3.20
N GLN A 187 -10.44 3.93 3.33
CA GLN A 187 -11.32 5.04 2.94
C GLN A 187 -12.62 5.15 3.76
N ALA A 188 -13.15 6.38 3.82
CA ALA A 188 -14.52 6.70 4.23
C ALA A 188 -15.38 7.16 3.02
N GLY A 189 -15.58 6.28 2.04
CA GLY A 189 -16.30 6.60 0.80
C GLY A 189 -17.77 6.20 0.80
N ALA A 190 -18.26 5.78 -0.38
CA ALA A 190 -19.62 5.22 -0.50
C ALA A 190 -19.80 3.95 0.33
N THR A 191 -18.70 3.23 0.55
CA THR A 191 -18.56 2.17 1.54
C THR A 191 -17.26 2.42 2.27
N ASN A 192 -17.35 2.56 3.59
CA ASN A 192 -16.15 2.66 4.41
C ASN A 192 -15.43 1.31 4.39
N ALA A 193 -14.11 1.35 4.29
CA ALA A 193 -13.33 0.13 4.22
C ALA A 193 -11.94 0.34 4.81
N ILE A 194 -11.54 -0.59 5.66
CA ILE A 194 -10.16 -0.72 6.14
C ILE A 194 -9.24 -1.03 4.96
N SER A 195 -9.63 -1.98 4.09
CA SER A 195 -8.89 -2.31 2.87
C SER A 195 -9.85 -2.55 1.71
N MET A 196 -9.58 -1.92 0.57
CA MET A 196 -10.29 -2.13 -0.68
C MET A 196 -9.38 -1.80 -1.87
N PRO A 197 -9.51 -2.49 -3.02
CA PRO A 197 -8.79 -2.12 -4.23
C PRO A 197 -9.09 -0.68 -4.66
N LEU A 198 -8.05 0.10 -5.02
CA LEU A 198 -8.19 1.49 -5.44
C LEU A 198 -9.23 1.68 -6.56
N LYS A 199 -9.22 0.82 -7.58
CA LYS A 199 -10.21 0.84 -8.67
C LYS A 199 -11.64 0.76 -8.16
N ARG A 200 -11.89 -0.09 -7.15
CA ARG A 200 -13.22 -0.22 -6.53
C ARG A 200 -13.54 0.99 -5.66
N ALA A 201 -12.57 1.51 -4.92
CA ALA A 201 -12.76 2.70 -4.09
C ALA A 201 -13.20 3.92 -4.91
N PHE A 202 -12.64 4.10 -6.11
CA PHE A 202 -12.94 5.21 -7.00
C PHE A 202 -14.07 4.91 -8.02
N SER A 203 -14.75 3.77 -7.93
CA SER A 203 -15.77 3.33 -8.91
C SER A 203 -16.98 4.28 -9.06
N HIS A 204 -17.28 5.08 -8.05
CA HIS A 204 -18.35 6.09 -8.10
C HIS A 204 -17.94 7.43 -8.73
N HIS A 205 -16.70 7.52 -9.22
CA HIS A 205 -16.14 8.69 -9.90
C HIS A 205 -15.78 8.32 -11.35
N PRO A 206 -16.74 8.40 -12.29
CA PRO A 206 -16.49 8.09 -13.70
C PRO A 206 -15.35 8.92 -14.25
N GLY A 207 -14.39 8.28 -14.92
CA GLY A 207 -13.20 8.92 -15.46
C GLY A 207 -12.06 9.13 -14.46
N ALA A 208 -12.19 8.74 -13.19
CA ALA A 208 -11.06 8.78 -12.27
C ALA A 208 -10.01 7.70 -12.59
N TRP A 209 -10.46 6.44 -12.70
CA TRP A 209 -9.58 5.29 -12.85
C TRP A 209 -9.24 4.96 -14.32
N PRO A 210 -7.98 4.58 -14.62
CA PRO A 210 -6.78 4.76 -13.79
C PRO A 210 -6.09 6.13 -13.95
N GLU A 211 -6.31 6.84 -15.05
CA GLU A 211 -5.41 7.89 -15.55
C GLU A 211 -5.47 9.21 -14.77
N HIS A 212 -6.57 9.46 -14.06
CA HIS A 212 -6.83 10.74 -13.41
C HIS A 212 -6.64 10.71 -11.89
N ILE A 213 -6.18 9.59 -11.33
CA ILE A 213 -5.79 9.50 -9.93
C ILE A 213 -4.34 9.96 -9.79
N SER A 214 -4.11 10.94 -8.91
CA SER A 214 -2.77 11.40 -8.54
C SER A 214 -2.38 10.88 -7.16
N TYR A 215 -1.10 10.58 -6.98
CA TYR A 215 -0.55 10.07 -5.73
C TYR A 215 0.38 11.09 -5.09
N PHE A 216 0.28 11.23 -3.78
CA PHE A 216 1.13 12.13 -3.00
C PHE A 216 1.60 11.42 -1.74
N GLN A 217 2.86 11.64 -1.37
CA GLN A 217 3.43 11.13 -0.14
C GLN A 217 3.77 12.26 0.82
N HIS A 218 3.81 11.93 2.10
CA HIS A 218 4.41 12.71 3.16
C HIS A 218 5.21 11.77 4.06
N SER A 219 6.48 12.11 4.34
CA SER A 219 7.29 11.32 5.27
C SER A 219 6.82 11.51 6.71
N ILE A 220 6.69 10.43 7.45
CA ILE A 220 6.23 10.45 8.85
C ILE A 220 7.20 9.66 9.72
N ALA A 221 7.38 10.11 10.96
CA ALA A 221 8.08 9.35 11.98
C ALA A 221 7.04 8.63 12.84
N LEU A 222 6.88 7.33 12.62
CA LEU A 222 6.01 6.43 13.39
C LEU A 222 6.80 5.57 14.35
#